data_AF-A0A1F5FKP0-F1
#
_entry.id   AF-A0A1F5FKP0-F1
#
_cell.length_a   1.000
_cell.length_b   1.000
_cell.length_c   1.000
_cell.angle_alpha   90.00
_cell.angle_beta   90.00
_cell.angle_gamma   90.00
#
_symmetry.space_group_name_H-M   'P 1'
#
loop_
_entity.id
_entity.type
_entity.pdbx_description
1 polymer ?
#
loop_
_entity_poly.entity_id
_entity_poly.type
_entity_poly.pdbx_seq_one_letter_code
_entity_poly.pdbx_strand_id
1 'polypeptide(L)'
;MPDKVIYRLTLSILFSTEKDLEHAISTFSSWCKQLDAKDKQYGFVRSGQLLGELFLVSSLHFEGWQLFRLVQALELNGLVSVTKNVCLQIVPK
;
A
#
# COMPACT_ATOMS: atom_id res chain seq x y z
N MET A 1 20.91 -5.53 21.96
CA MET A 1 20.62 -5.85 20.54
C MET A 1 19.61 -4.82 20.05
N PRO A 2 19.78 -4.18 18.87
CA PRO A 2 18.95 -3.04 18.48
C PRO A 2 17.54 -3.48 18.03
N ASP A 3 16.55 -2.64 18.33
CA ASP A 3 15.16 -2.76 17.86
C ASP A 3 15.07 -2.87 16.33
N LYS A 4 14.07 -3.59 15.82
CA LYS A 4 13.83 -3.70 14.38
C LYS A 4 12.91 -2.57 13.93
N VAL A 5 13.44 -1.66 13.10
CA VAL A 5 12.64 -0.64 12.45
C VAL A 5 11.89 -1.26 11.28
N ILE A 6 10.56 -1.09 11.26
CA ILE A 6 9.70 -1.45 10.13
C ILE A 6 8.89 -0.22 9.71
N TYR A 7 8.57 -0.15 8.43
CA TYR A 7 7.78 0.90 7.84
C TYR A 7 6.44 0.32 7.43
N ARG A 8 5.36 1.05 7.74
CA ARG A 8 4.01 0.72 7.30
C ARG A 8 3.54 1.81 6.34
N LEU A 9 3.20 1.38 5.13
CA LEU A 9 2.44 2.13 4.15
C LEU A 9 0.99 1.66 4.22
N THR A 10 0.07 2.60 4.38
CA THR A 10 -1.36 2.37 4.19
C THR A 10 -1.86 3.30 3.09
N LEU A 11 -2.63 2.75 2.16
CA LEU A 11 -3.31 3.47 1.11
C LEU A 11 -4.82 3.24 1.26
N SER A 12 -5.54 4.26 1.70
CA SER A 12 -7.00 4.22 1.70
C SER A 12 -7.49 4.37 0.27
N ILE A 13 -8.35 3.46 -0.17
CA ILE A 13 -8.84 3.37 -1.53
C ILE A 13 -10.35 3.50 -1.52
N LEU A 14 -10.84 4.50 -2.25
CA LEU A 14 -12.24 4.62 -2.65
C LEU A 14 -12.36 4.13 -4.09
N PHE A 15 -13.25 3.18 -4.36
CA PHE A 15 -13.43 2.57 -5.69
C PHE A 15 -14.91 2.61 -6.12
N SER A 16 -15.16 2.59 -7.43
CA SER A 16 -16.53 2.70 -7.97
C SER A 16 -17.18 1.34 -8.22
N THR A 17 -16.38 0.34 -8.63
CA THR A 17 -16.84 -1.02 -8.91
C THR A 17 -15.88 -2.07 -8.35
N GLU A 18 -16.34 -3.32 -8.20
CA GLU A 18 -15.46 -4.43 -7.78
C GLU A 18 -14.30 -4.66 -8.77
N LYS A 19 -14.50 -4.40 -10.06
CA LYS A 19 -13.43 -4.50 -11.05
C LYS A 19 -12.34 -3.46 -10.82
N ASP A 20 -12.71 -2.24 -10.43
CA ASP A 20 -11.75 -1.20 -10.10
C ASP A 20 -10.94 -1.58 -8.85
N LEU A 21 -11.62 -2.19 -7.86
CA LEU A 21 -10.96 -2.71 -6.67
C LEU A 21 -9.97 -3.84 -7.01
N GLU A 22 -10.40 -4.84 -7.78
CA GLU A 22 -9.54 -5.95 -8.20
C GLU A 22 -8.30 -5.44 -8.95
N HIS A 23 -8.48 -4.45 -9.83
CA HIS A 23 -7.37 -3.82 -10.53
C HIS A 23 -6.43 -3.10 -9.55
N ALA A 24 -6.95 -2.32 -8.62
CA ALA A 24 -6.15 -1.62 -7.61
C ALA A 24 -5.32 -2.61 -6.76
N ILE A 25 -5.94 -3.70 -6.30
CA ILE A 25 -5.27 -4.77 -5.54
C ILE A 25 -4.17 -5.43 -6.40
N SER A 26 -4.46 -5.71 -7.67
CA SER A 26 -3.50 -6.34 -8.59
C SER A 26 -2.29 -5.44 -8.86
N THR A 27 -2.53 -4.15 -9.13
CA THR A 27 -1.50 -3.13 -9.35
C THR A 27 -0.61 -2.98 -8.13
N PHE A 28 -1.22 -2.85 -6.93
CA PHE A 28 -0.47 -2.77 -5.69
C PHE A 28 0.33 -4.03 -5.37
N SER A 29 -0.27 -5.20 -5.56
CA SER A 29 0.40 -6.49 -5.33
C SER A 29 1.60 -6.66 -6.26
N SER A 30 1.46 -6.25 -7.52
CA SER A 30 2.53 -6.29 -8.51
C SER A 30 3.67 -5.34 -8.13
N TRP A 31 3.35 -4.12 -7.69
CA TRP A 31 4.34 -3.17 -7.18
C TRP A 31 5.06 -3.71 -5.93
N CYS A 32 4.33 -4.27 -4.96
CA CYS A 32 4.90 -4.86 -3.75
C CYS A 32 5.86 -6.01 -4.07
N LYS A 33 5.55 -6.83 -5.08
CA LYS A 33 6.43 -7.93 -5.52
C LYS A 33 7.77 -7.43 -6.07
N GLN A 34 7.78 -6.28 -6.74
CA GLN A 34 9.00 -5.67 -7.30
C GLN A 34 9.94 -5.07 -6.25
N LEU A 35 9.46 -4.83 -5.02
CA LEU A 35 10.31 -4.33 -3.93
C LEU A 35 11.28 -5.42 -3.44
N ASP A 36 12.56 -5.10 -3.36
CA ASP A 36 13.61 -5.98 -2.83
C ASP A 36 13.66 -5.99 -1.30
N ALA A 37 12.54 -6.33 -0.65
CA ALA A 37 12.44 -6.48 0.79
C ALA A 37 12.34 -7.96 1.17
N LYS A 38 13.27 -8.42 2.02
CA LYS A 38 13.26 -9.79 2.57
C LYS A 38 12.05 -10.06 3.46
N ASP A 39 11.68 -9.09 4.29
CA ASP A 39 10.53 -9.16 5.19
C ASP A 39 9.49 -8.13 4.76
N LYS A 40 8.57 -8.55 3.89
CA LYS A 40 7.41 -7.74 3.49
C LYS A 40 6.11 -8.51 3.69
N GLN A 41 5.11 -7.80 4.19
CA GLN A 41 3.74 -8.29 4.29
C GLN A 41 2.82 -7.23 3.70
N TYR A 42 1.94 -7.61 2.78
CA TYR A 42 1.01 -6.69 2.17
C TYR A 42 -0.33 -7.36 1.93
N GLY A 43 -1.36 -6.55 1.81
CA GLY A 43 -2.71 -7.05 1.61
C GLY A 43 -3.73 -5.94 1.47
N PHE A 44 -4.98 -6.36 1.51
CA PHE A 44 -6.15 -5.50 1.41
C PHE A 44 -7.10 -5.78 2.57
N VAL A 45 -7.66 -4.73 3.15
CA VAL A 45 -8.72 -4.81 4.16
C VAL A 45 -9.91 -4.00 3.67
N ARG A 46 -11.06 -4.64 3.54
CA ARG A 46 -12.30 -3.94 3.18
C ARG A 46 -12.88 -3.27 4.42
N SER A 47 -13.10 -1.96 4.35
CA SER A 47 -13.64 -1.15 5.44
C SER A 47 -15.04 -0.60 5.15
N GLY A 48 -15.54 -0.75 3.93
CA GLY A 48 -16.91 -0.40 3.55
C GLY A 48 -17.34 -0.96 2.20
N GLN A 49 -18.52 -0.56 1.73
CA GLN A 49 -19.05 -1.01 0.44
C GLN A 49 -18.20 -0.53 -0.74
N LEU A 50 -17.70 0.70 -0.70
CA LEU A 50 -16.86 1.30 -1.76
C LEU A 50 -15.50 1.76 -1.24
N LEU A 51 -15.13 1.28 -0.05
CA LEU A 51 -13.94 1.72 0.69
C LEU A 51 -13.13 0.51 1.16
N GLY A 52 -11.82 0.62 1.05
CA GLY A 52 -10.89 -0.32 1.65
C GLY A 52 -9.50 0.29 1.84
N GLU A 53 -8.60 -0.52 2.37
CA GLU A 53 -7.23 -0.12 2.64
C GLU A 53 -6.27 -1.16 2.09
N LEU A 54 -5.32 -0.71 1.28
CA LEU A 54 -4.13 -1.49 0.97
C LEU A 54 -3.07 -1.18 2.01
N PHE A 55 -2.35 -2.21 2.47
CA PHE A 55 -1.26 -2.02 3.40
C PHE A 55 -0.02 -2.76 2.93
N LEU A 56 1.16 -2.20 3.25
CA LEU A 56 2.46 -2.84 3.12
C LEU A 56 3.27 -2.54 4.38
N VAL A 57 3.71 -3.59 5.04
CA VAL A 57 4.70 -3.56 6.11
C VAL A 57 6.00 -4.09 5.55
N SER A 58 7.08 -3.34 5.69
CA SER A 58 8.39 -3.68 5.13
C SER A 58 9.53 -3.14 6.00
N SER A 59 10.69 -3.81 5.99
CA SER A 59 11.93 -3.24 6.54
C SER A 59 12.52 -2.13 5.66
N LEU A 60 12.04 -1.97 4.42
CA LEU A 60 12.47 -0.90 3.53
C LEU A 60 11.73 0.40 3.83
N HIS A 61 12.47 1.51 3.81
CA HIS A 61 11.89 2.83 3.76
C HIS A 61 11.27 3.08 2.37
N PHE A 62 10.14 3.78 2.33
CA PHE A 62 9.43 4.08 1.09
C PHE A 62 9.80 5.47 0.59
N GLU A 63 10.44 5.56 -0.58
CA GLU A 63 10.81 6.85 -1.15
C GLU A 63 9.60 7.53 -1.83
N GLY A 64 9.52 8.86 -1.71
CA GLY A 64 8.37 9.64 -2.18
C GLY A 64 8.06 9.47 -3.68
N TRP A 65 9.07 9.29 -4.53
CA TRP A 65 8.89 9.08 -5.98
C TRP A 65 8.38 7.68 -6.32
N GLN A 66 8.77 6.66 -5.55
CA GLN A 66 8.25 5.30 -5.71
C GLN A 66 6.76 5.26 -5.35
N LEU A 67 6.39 5.94 -4.25
CA LEU A 67 5.00 6.08 -3.83
C LEU A 67 4.18 6.92 -4.82
N PHE A 68 4.76 7.95 -5.42
CA PHE A 68 4.08 8.76 -6.42
C PHE A 68 3.65 7.93 -7.64
N ARG A 69 4.55 7.11 -8.19
CA ARG A 69 4.23 6.24 -9.34
C ARG A 69 3.16 5.21 -8.99
N LEU A 70 3.21 4.65 -7.78
CA LEU A 70 2.19 3.72 -7.30
C LEU A 70 0.82 4.41 -7.21
N VAL A 71 0.74 5.57 -6.57
CA VAL A 71 -0.51 6.33 -6.44
C VAL A 71 -1.08 6.66 -7.82
N GLN A 72 -0.24 7.16 -8.74
CA GLN A 72 -0.68 7.47 -10.11
C GLN A 72 -1.21 6.24 -10.86
N ALA A 73 -0.59 5.07 -10.67
CA ALA A 73 -1.06 3.83 -11.29
C ALA A 73 -2.36 3.30 -10.65
N LEU A 74 -2.60 3.61 -9.37
CA LEU A 74 -3.81 3.22 -8.65
C LEU A 74 -4.99 4.15 -8.94
N GLU A 75 -4.75 5.45 -9.17
CA GLU A 75 -5.78 6.44 -9.54
C GLU A 75 -6.21 6.27 -11.01
N LEU A 76 -6.79 5.10 -11.32
CA LEU A 76 -7.25 4.70 -12.65
C LEU A 76 -8.26 5.70 -13.23
N ASN A 77 -7.79 6.66 -14.03
CA ASN A 77 -8.65 7.65 -14.71
C ASN A 77 -9.67 8.33 -13.76
N GLY A 78 -9.33 8.51 -12.47
CA GLY A 78 -10.21 9.10 -11.46
C GLY A 78 -11.32 8.19 -10.91
N LEU A 79 -11.38 6.92 -11.29
CA LEU A 79 -12.33 5.92 -10.76
C LEU A 79 -11.97 5.42 -9.37
N VAL A 80 -10.71 5.61 -9.00
CA VAL A 80 -10.13 5.21 -7.74
C VAL A 80 -9.44 6.43 -7.13
N SER A 81 -9.77 6.75 -5.88
CA SER A 81 -9.10 7.81 -5.12
C SER A 81 -8.24 7.19 -4.02
N VAL A 82 -7.00 7.67 -3.92
CA VAL A 82 -6.01 7.11 -2.99
C VAL A 82 -5.51 8.16 -2.01
N THR A 83 -5.69 7.88 -0.72
CA THR A 83 -5.05 8.67 0.35
C THR A 83 -3.92 7.86 0.97
N LYS A 84 -2.70 8.43 0.96
CA LYS A 84 -1.52 7.76 1.51
C LYS A 84 -1.26 8.13 2.96
N ASN A 85 -0.93 7.14 3.78
CA ASN A 85 -0.41 7.31 5.11
C ASN A 85 0.85 6.45 5.26
N VAL A 86 1.97 7.07 5.65
CA VAL A 86 3.23 6.36 5.89
C VAL A 86 3.63 6.62 7.33
N CYS A 87 3.84 5.54 8.08
CA CYS A 87 4.30 5.63 9.45
C CYS A 87 5.48 4.69 9.71
N LEU A 88 6.39 5.15 10.55
CA LEU A 88 7.48 4.34 11.09
C LEU A 88 6.95 3.60 12.32
N GLN A 89 7.21 2.29 12.37
CA GLN A 89 6.87 1.44 13.49
C GLN A 89 8.16 0.83 14.06
N ILE A 90 8.39 1.05 15.35
CA ILE A 90 9.48 0.40 16.08
C ILE A 90 8.88 -0.85 16.71
N VAL A 91 9.34 -2.02 16.29
CA VAL A 91 8.91 -3.28 16.89
C VAL A 91 9.96 -3.68 17.92
N PRO A 92 9.63 -3.59 19.23
CA PRO A 92 10.52 -4.07 20.28
C PRO A 92 10.71 -5.58 20.13
N LYS A 93 11.95 -6.03 20.33
CA LYS A 93 12.36 -7.43 20.18
C LYS A 93 12.16 -8.24 21.46
#